data_AF-A0A5J5JTA3-F1
#
_entry.id   AF-A0A5J5JTA3-F1
#
_cell.length_a   1.000
_cell.length_b   1.000
_cell.length_c   1.000
_cell.angle_alpha   90.00
_cell.angle_beta   90.00
_cell.angle_gamma   90.00
#
_symmetry.space_group_name_H-M   'P 1'
#
loop_
_entity.id
_entity.type
_entity.pdbx_description
1 polymer ?
#
loop_
_entity_poly.entity_id
_entity_poly.type
_entity_poly.pdbx_seq_one_letter_code
_entity_poly.pdbx_strand_id
1 'polypeptide(L)'
;MSDFPLSAGGARRPLSGPRRALAAGALGVLGVVTALATTLPANAAASTLGAAAAQSGRYFGTAIAAGHLNDSTYVATWDREFNSVTAENEMKWGPIEPSRNSFNWGSADQIVNHAVSKGMKVRGHT
;
A
#
# COMPACT_ATOMS: atom_id res chain seq x y z
N MET A 1 43.37 80.06 -45.94
CA MET A 1 44.38 79.09 -45.46
C MET A 1 43.94 78.62 -44.09
N SER A 2 43.59 77.37 -43.81
CA SER A 2 43.85 76.09 -44.49
C SER A 2 42.87 75.02 -43.97
N ASP A 3 42.36 74.20 -44.90
CA ASP A 3 42.05 72.75 -44.87
C ASP A 3 41.43 71.99 -43.66
N PHE A 4 40.37 71.23 -43.99
CA PHE A 4 39.71 70.05 -43.34
C PHE A 4 40.66 68.80 -43.26
N PRO A 5 40.32 67.58 -42.71
CA PRO A 5 39.01 66.97 -42.34
C PRO A 5 38.93 66.05 -41.05
N LEU A 6 37.70 65.54 -40.87
CA LEU A 6 37.09 64.46 -40.05
C LEU A 6 37.93 63.26 -39.53
N SER A 7 37.56 62.70 -38.37
CA SER A 7 37.51 61.24 -38.15
C SER A 7 36.60 60.83 -36.99
N ALA A 8 36.04 59.62 -37.10
CA ALA A 8 34.80 59.14 -36.52
C ALA A 8 34.95 58.23 -35.28
N GLY A 9 33.83 58.03 -34.58
CA GLY A 9 33.47 56.72 -34.01
C GLY A 9 33.90 56.43 -32.57
N GLY A 10 32.92 56.18 -31.69
CA GLY A 10 33.18 55.60 -30.37
C GLY A 10 31.92 55.47 -29.53
N ALA A 11 31.41 54.26 -29.41
CA ALA A 11 30.07 53.91 -28.94
C ALA A 11 29.75 54.21 -27.46
N ARG A 12 28.45 54.34 -27.18
CA ARG A 12 27.84 54.46 -25.85
C ARG A 12 27.84 53.12 -25.07
N ARG A 13 28.07 53.24 -23.75
CA ARG A 13 27.64 52.36 -22.61
C ARG A 13 28.32 50.98 -22.44
N PRO A 14 28.53 50.51 -21.19
CA PRO A 14 27.49 49.76 -20.47
C PRO A 14 27.26 50.27 -19.03
N LEU A 15 26.00 50.46 -18.61
CA LEU A 15 25.10 49.49 -17.95
C LEU A 15 25.39 49.30 -16.45
N SER A 16 24.56 50.00 -15.68
CA SER A 16 24.03 49.59 -14.38
C SER A 16 23.89 48.08 -14.25
N GLY A 17 24.64 47.48 -13.32
CA GLY A 17 24.45 46.09 -12.87
C GLY A 17 23.37 46.01 -11.79
N PRO A 18 22.39 45.09 -11.90
CA PRO A 18 21.28 45.01 -10.96
C PRO A 18 21.69 44.25 -9.70
N ARG A 19 21.70 44.94 -8.54
CA ARG A 19 21.74 44.32 -7.19
C ARG A 19 20.42 43.61 -6.83
N ARG A 20 19.65 43.10 -7.79
CA ARG A 20 18.29 42.59 -7.56
C ARG A 20 18.05 41.32 -8.34
N ALA A 21 18.57 40.19 -7.84
CA ALA A 21 18.15 38.87 -8.30
C ALA A 21 18.33 37.78 -7.23
N LEU A 22 18.17 38.12 -5.94
CA LEU A 22 18.19 37.12 -4.85
C LEU A 22 16.86 37.02 -4.09
N ALA A 23 15.75 37.49 -4.67
CA ALA A 23 14.43 37.42 -4.04
C ALA A 23 13.41 36.53 -4.78
N ALA A 24 13.85 35.73 -5.78
CA ALA A 24 12.96 34.85 -6.56
C ALA A 24 13.20 33.35 -6.33
N GLY A 25 14.12 32.96 -5.44
CA GLY A 25 14.43 31.55 -5.17
C GLY A 25 13.55 30.89 -4.09
N ALA A 26 13.10 31.65 -3.09
CA ALA A 26 12.42 31.09 -1.92
C ALA A 26 10.95 30.70 -2.18
N LEU A 27 10.29 31.33 -3.16
CA LEU A 27 8.89 31.02 -3.53
C LEU A 27 8.76 29.82 -4.48
N GLY A 28 9.79 29.55 -5.31
CA GLY A 28 9.79 28.40 -6.21
C GLY A 28 9.95 27.08 -5.46
N VAL A 29 10.79 27.04 -4.43
CA VAL A 29 11.00 25.83 -3.61
C VAL A 29 9.76 25.50 -2.77
N LEU A 30 9.08 26.51 -2.21
CA LEU A 30 7.87 26.26 -1.41
C LEU A 30 6.68 25.79 -2.28
N GLY A 31 6.51 26.36 -3.48
CA GLY A 31 5.45 25.93 -4.41
C GLY A 31 5.63 24.49 -4.93
N VAL A 32 6.88 24.05 -5.14
CA VAL A 32 7.19 22.67 -5.56
C VAL A 32 6.96 21.67 -4.41
N VAL A 33 7.25 22.02 -3.16
CA VAL A 33 7.01 21.14 -2.00
C VAL A 33 5.51 20.96 -1.73
N THR A 34 4.69 22.01 -1.84
CA THR A 34 3.23 21.90 -1.66
C THR A 34 2.55 21.10 -2.79
N ALA A 35 3.06 21.21 -4.02
CA ALA A 35 2.53 20.45 -5.16
C ALA A 35 2.91 18.95 -5.14
N LEU A 36 4.01 18.57 -4.47
CA LEU A 36 4.36 17.16 -4.27
C LEU A 36 3.51 16.50 -3.16
N ALA A 37 3.11 17.25 -2.13
CA ALA A 37 2.36 16.71 -0.99
C ALA A 37 0.91 16.28 -1.34
N THR A 38 0.32 16.82 -2.40
CA THR A 38 -1.05 16.48 -2.85
C THR A 38 -1.14 15.20 -3.70
N THR A 39 -0.01 14.55 -3.98
CA THR A 39 0.05 13.31 -4.76
C THR A 39 0.15 12.05 -3.90
N LEU A 40 0.19 12.18 -2.57
CA LEU A 40 0.02 11.01 -1.71
C LEU A 40 -1.40 10.48 -1.94
N PRO A 41 -1.55 9.21 -2.37
CA PRO A 41 -2.88 8.65 -2.52
C PRO A 41 -3.55 8.74 -1.15
N ALA A 42 -4.66 9.48 -1.07
CA ALA A 42 -5.59 9.27 0.02
C ALA A 42 -5.92 7.78 0.00
N ASN A 43 -5.65 7.05 1.10
CA ASN A 43 -6.02 5.65 1.20
C ASN A 43 -7.52 5.57 0.92
N ALA A 44 -7.89 5.16 -0.29
CA ALA A 44 -9.28 4.89 -0.62
C ALA A 44 -9.79 3.92 0.44
N ALA A 45 -10.94 4.22 1.05
CA ALA A 45 -11.53 3.35 2.06
C ALA A 45 -11.63 1.95 1.45
N ALA A 46 -10.86 1.01 1.99
CA ALA A 46 -10.92 -0.37 1.50
C ALA A 46 -12.33 -0.92 1.77
N SER A 47 -12.88 -1.62 0.79
CA SER A 47 -14.27 -2.11 0.84
C SER A 47 -14.45 -3.41 1.63
N THR A 48 -13.36 -3.99 2.15
CA THR A 48 -13.37 -5.24 2.92
C THR A 48 -12.43 -5.18 4.11
N LEU A 49 -12.72 -5.98 5.15
CA LEU A 49 -11.96 -5.94 6.41
C LEU A 49 -10.48 -6.26 6.22
N GLY A 50 -10.17 -7.31 5.44
CA GLY A 50 -8.82 -7.74 5.14
C GLY A 50 -8.03 -6.69 4.36
N ALA A 51 -8.64 -6.08 3.34
CA ALA A 51 -8.01 -5.02 2.57
C ALA A 51 -7.75 -3.77 3.42
N ALA A 52 -8.68 -3.41 4.31
CA ALA A 52 -8.50 -2.30 5.25
C ALA A 52 -7.34 -2.55 6.22
N ALA A 53 -7.24 -3.75 6.79
CA ALA A 53 -6.13 -4.11 7.67
C ALA A 53 -4.77 -4.06 6.95
N ALA A 54 -4.73 -4.53 5.70
CA ALA A 54 -3.50 -4.59 4.90
C ALA A 54 -2.88 -3.22 4.61
N GLN A 55 -3.69 -2.15 4.53
CA GLN A 55 -3.18 -0.77 4.39
C GLN A 55 -2.25 -0.34 5.53
N SER A 56 -2.34 -0.99 6.69
CA SER A 56 -1.46 -0.77 7.84
C SER A 56 -0.47 -1.90 8.09
N GLY A 57 -0.29 -2.81 7.12
CA GLY A 57 0.58 -3.99 7.25
C GLY A 57 0.02 -5.08 8.16
N ARG A 58 -1.28 -5.05 8.49
CA ARG A 58 -1.97 -6.02 9.36
C ARG A 58 -2.83 -6.98 8.53
N TYR A 59 -3.28 -8.05 9.17
CA TYR A 59 -4.30 -8.94 8.63
C TYR A 59 -5.57 -8.85 9.46
N PHE A 60 -6.70 -9.21 8.86
CA PHE A 60 -7.98 -9.40 9.53
C PHE A 60 -8.47 -10.81 9.22
N GLY A 61 -8.66 -11.62 10.26
CA GLY A 61 -8.96 -13.03 10.11
C GLY A 61 -10.22 -13.46 10.85
N THR A 62 -10.67 -14.67 10.52
CA THR A 62 -11.84 -15.31 11.16
C THR A 62 -11.53 -16.76 11.52
N ALA A 63 -12.32 -17.31 12.45
CA ALA A 63 -12.41 -18.75 12.66
C ALA A 63 -13.30 -19.36 11.58
N ILE A 64 -12.90 -20.52 11.05
CA ILE A 64 -13.68 -21.29 10.07
C ILE A 64 -13.87 -22.72 10.58
N ALA A 65 -15.08 -23.25 10.45
CA ALA A 65 -15.39 -24.64 10.71
C ALA A 65 -15.73 -25.38 9.42
N ALA A 66 -15.15 -26.57 9.24
CA ALA A 66 -15.27 -27.36 8.01
C ALA A 66 -16.72 -27.79 7.74
N GLY A 67 -17.53 -27.96 8.80
CA GLY A 67 -18.95 -28.32 8.71
C GLY A 67 -19.85 -27.26 8.04
N HIS A 68 -19.35 -26.04 7.84
CA HIS A 68 -20.09 -24.95 7.19
C HIS A 68 -19.63 -24.66 5.75
N LEU A 69 -18.68 -25.43 5.20
CA LEU A 69 -18.14 -25.17 3.86
C LEU A 69 -19.14 -25.45 2.72
N ASN A 70 -20.27 -26.07 3.01
CA ASN A 70 -21.39 -26.21 2.07
C ASN A 70 -22.36 -25.02 2.09
N ASP A 71 -22.25 -24.09 3.03
CA ASP A 71 -23.01 -22.85 3.05
C ASP A 71 -22.31 -21.81 2.16
N SER A 72 -22.89 -21.54 1.00
CA SER A 72 -22.32 -20.59 0.04
C SER A 72 -22.23 -19.16 0.58
N THR A 73 -23.13 -18.75 1.47
CA THR A 73 -23.12 -17.40 2.06
C THR A 73 -21.97 -17.25 3.04
N TYR A 74 -21.75 -18.31 3.83
CA TYR A 74 -20.62 -18.40 4.76
C TYR A 74 -19.28 -18.32 4.01
N VAL A 75 -19.08 -19.16 2.99
CA VAL A 75 -17.85 -19.18 2.20
C VAL A 75 -17.66 -17.88 1.42
N ALA A 76 -18.72 -17.30 0.84
CA ALA A 76 -18.62 -16.02 0.13
C ALA A 76 -18.21 -14.87 1.06
N THR A 77 -18.70 -14.87 2.31
CA THR A 77 -18.30 -13.86 3.30
C THR A 77 -16.86 -14.07 3.73
N TRP A 78 -16.45 -15.32 3.98
CA TRP A 78 -15.08 -15.68 4.29
C TRP A 78 -14.11 -15.17 3.21
N ASP A 79 -14.38 -15.51 1.95
CA ASP A 79 -13.56 -15.18 0.79
C ASP A 79 -13.44 -13.67 0.54
N ARG A 80 -14.51 -12.93 0.82
CA ARG A 80 -14.57 -11.49 0.55
C ARG A 80 -13.90 -10.66 1.63
N GLU A 81 -14.16 -10.99 2.90
CA GLU A 81 -13.85 -10.10 4.01
C GLU A 81 -12.48 -10.36 4.65
N PHE A 82 -11.95 -11.59 4.59
CA PHE A 82 -10.80 -11.97 5.41
C PHE A 82 -9.57 -12.32 4.57
N ASN A 83 -8.39 -12.02 5.12
CA ASN A 83 -7.10 -12.38 4.53
C ASN A 83 -6.26 -13.27 5.46
N SER A 84 -6.86 -13.78 6.53
CA SER A 84 -6.30 -14.81 7.39
C SER A 84 -7.39 -15.73 7.92
N VAL A 85 -7.05 -16.98 8.20
CA VAL A 85 -7.94 -17.97 8.79
C VAL A 85 -7.30 -18.66 9.98
N THR A 86 -8.13 -19.06 10.92
CA THR A 86 -7.83 -20.04 11.96
C THR A 86 -8.88 -21.14 11.87
N ALA A 87 -8.50 -22.42 11.86
CA ALA A 87 -9.48 -23.50 11.99
C ALA A 87 -10.12 -23.44 13.38
N GLU A 88 -11.45 -23.46 13.47
CA GLU A 88 -12.16 -23.28 14.74
C GLU A 88 -11.87 -24.43 15.71
N ASN A 89 -11.90 -25.68 15.19
CA ASN A 89 -11.64 -26.87 15.99
C ASN A 89 -10.75 -27.89 15.28
N GLU A 90 -10.71 -27.87 13.95
CA GLU A 90 -10.18 -28.94 13.12
C GLU A 90 -8.66 -29.14 13.28
N MET A 91 -7.94 -28.13 13.78
CA MET A 91 -6.51 -28.22 14.09
C MET A 91 -6.20 -28.47 15.57
N LYS A 92 -7.23 -28.60 16.43
CA LYS A 92 -7.03 -28.96 17.84
C LYS A 92 -6.58 -30.42 17.96
N TRP A 93 -6.01 -30.77 19.11
CA TRP A 93 -5.50 -32.13 19.35
C TRP A 93 -6.57 -33.19 19.07
N GLY A 94 -7.76 -33.07 19.67
CA GLY A 94 -8.81 -34.09 19.57
C GLY A 94 -9.16 -34.46 18.12
N PRO A 95 -9.44 -33.49 17.24
CA PRO A 95 -9.67 -33.75 15.82
C PRO A 95 -8.44 -34.27 15.05
N ILE A 96 -7.24 -33.75 15.33
CA ILE A 96 -6.01 -34.15 14.61
C ILE A 96 -5.53 -35.54 15.01
N GLU A 97 -5.61 -35.92 16.28
CA GLU A 97 -5.17 -37.22 16.80
C GLU A 97 -6.26 -37.80 17.73
N PRO A 98 -7.39 -38.29 17.17
CA PRO A 98 -8.50 -38.83 17.95
C PRO A 98 -8.14 -40.13 18.71
N SER A 99 -7.07 -40.80 18.31
CA SER A 99 -6.49 -41.95 19.00
C SER A 99 -4.98 -41.91 18.82
N ARG A 100 -4.23 -42.32 19.86
CA ARG A 100 -2.77 -42.21 19.88
C ARG A 100 -2.13 -42.80 18.63
N ASN A 101 -1.26 -42.04 17.98
CA ASN A 101 -0.57 -42.35 16.72
C ASN A 101 -1.49 -42.52 15.49
N SER A 102 -2.75 -42.09 15.56
CA SER A 102 -3.70 -42.13 14.46
C SER A 102 -4.11 -40.71 14.11
N PHE A 103 -3.50 -40.14 13.08
CA PHE A 103 -3.71 -38.75 12.69
C PHE A 103 -4.79 -38.62 11.62
N ASN A 104 -5.63 -37.59 11.75
CA ASN A 104 -6.62 -37.19 10.77
C ASN A 104 -6.47 -35.69 10.45
N TRP A 105 -5.90 -35.40 9.27
CA TRP A 105 -5.73 -34.04 8.79
C TRP A 105 -6.84 -33.58 7.84
N GLY A 106 -7.80 -34.45 7.47
CA GLY A 106 -8.72 -34.20 6.37
C GLY A 106 -9.49 -32.88 6.49
N SER A 107 -10.17 -32.65 7.61
CA SER A 107 -10.95 -31.41 7.81
C SER A 107 -10.07 -30.17 7.98
N ALA A 108 -8.88 -30.31 8.57
CA ALA A 108 -7.92 -29.21 8.65
C ALA A 108 -7.40 -28.84 7.25
N ASP A 109 -7.04 -29.83 6.45
CA ASP A 109 -6.53 -29.65 5.09
C ASP A 109 -7.56 -28.99 4.17
N GLN A 110 -8.86 -29.26 4.35
CA GLN A 110 -9.91 -28.55 3.61
C GLN A 110 -9.81 -27.03 3.84
N ILE A 111 -9.67 -26.59 5.09
CA ILE A 111 -9.58 -25.17 5.45
C ILE A 111 -8.25 -24.58 4.99
N VAL A 112 -7.14 -25.27 5.25
CA VAL A 112 -5.78 -24.80 4.92
C VAL A 112 -5.62 -24.67 3.41
N ASN A 113 -6.02 -25.68 2.64
CA ASN A 113 -5.89 -25.65 1.18
C ASN A 113 -6.75 -24.55 0.56
N HIS A 114 -7.98 -24.36 1.03
CA HIS A 114 -8.83 -23.25 0.58
C HIS A 114 -8.16 -21.91 0.85
N ALA A 115 -7.72 -21.68 2.09
CA ALA A 115 -7.06 -20.44 2.49
C ALA A 115 -5.78 -20.14 1.68
N VAL A 116 -4.92 -21.15 1.49
CA VAL A 116 -3.70 -21.02 0.68
C VAL A 116 -4.04 -20.72 -0.77
N SER A 117 -5.05 -21.36 -1.35
CA SER A 117 -5.48 -21.09 -2.74
C SER A 117 -5.96 -19.64 -2.94
N LYS A 118 -6.42 -19.00 -1.87
CA LYS A 118 -6.88 -17.60 -1.85
C LYS A 118 -5.79 -16.62 -1.40
N GLY A 119 -4.57 -17.09 -1.12
CA GLY A 119 -3.47 -16.25 -0.63
C GLY A 119 -3.64 -15.76 0.81
N MET A 120 -4.47 -16.42 1.61
CA MET A 120 -4.71 -16.05 3.00
C MET A 120 -3.61 -16.61 3.92
N LYS A 121 -3.33 -15.90 5.02
CA LYS A 121 -2.47 -16.41 6.09
C LYS A 121 -3.21 -17.45 6.94
N VAL A 122 -2.58 -18.58 7.25
CA VAL A 122 -3.13 -19.60 8.17
C VAL A 122 -2.50 -19.45 9.54
N ARG A 123 -3.31 -19.52 10.60
CA ARG A 123 -2.84 -19.66 11.98
C ARG A 123 -3.20 -21.04 12.51
N GLY A 124 -2.20 -21.78 12.97
CA GLY A 124 -2.44 -22.99 13.77
C GLY A 124 -3.13 -22.61 15.08
N HIS A 125 -4.08 -23.44 15.52
CA HIS A 125 -4.85 -23.22 16.74
C HIS A 125 -5.06 -24.55 17.46
N THR A 126 -4.82 -24.51 18.76
CA THR A 126 -4.81 -25.63 19.70
C THR A 126 -5.93 -25.49 20.71
#